data_AF-Q8H216-F1
#
_entry.id   AF-Q8H216-F1
#
_cell.length_a   1.000
_cell.length_b   1.000
_cell.length_c   1.000
_cell.angle_alpha   90.00
_cell.angle_beta   90.00
_cell.angle_gamma   90.00
#
_symmetry.space_group_name_H-M   'P 1'
#
loop_
_entity.id
_entity.type
_entity.pdbx_description
1 polymer ?
#
loop_
_entity_poly.entity_id
_entity_poly.type
_entity_poly.pdbx_seq_one_letter_code
_entity_poly.pdbx_strand_id
1 'polypeptide(L)'
;GQTSDHNHTALFSPSRIVITVIAAITALILISVAIRQMNKKKNQKSLAWKLTAFRKLDFKSEDVLECLKEENIIGKGGAGIVYRGSMPNNVDVAIKRLVGRGTGRSDHGFTAEIQTLGRIRHRHIVRLLGYVANKDTNLLLYEYMPNGSLGELLHGSKGGHLQWETRHR
;
A
#
# COMPACT_ATOMS: atom_id res chain seq x y z
N GLY A 1 -56.93 -61.75 -12.79
CA GLY A 1 -56.79 -60.85 -11.63
C GLY A 1 -55.54 -61.28 -10.87
N GLN A 2 -54.68 -60.43 -10.35
CA GLN A 2 -54.85 -59.05 -9.93
C GLN A 2 -53.45 -58.43 -9.86
N THR A 3 -53.26 -57.31 -10.54
CA THR A 3 -52.11 -56.41 -10.36
C THR A 3 -52.34 -55.56 -9.10
N SER A 4 -51.34 -55.42 -8.23
CA SER A 4 -51.17 -54.19 -7.45
C SER A 4 -49.75 -54.06 -6.95
N ASP A 5 -49.04 -53.13 -7.60
CA ASP A 5 -47.79 -52.52 -7.18
C ASP A 5 -47.83 -52.04 -5.74
N HIS A 6 -46.79 -52.33 -4.94
CA HIS A 6 -46.38 -51.51 -3.78
C HIS A 6 -44.86 -51.63 -3.58
N ASN A 7 -44.08 -50.97 -4.43
CA ASN A 7 -42.62 -50.82 -4.27
C ASN A 7 -42.15 -49.35 -4.33
N HIS A 8 -42.98 -48.41 -3.85
CA HIS A 8 -42.63 -46.98 -3.83
C HIS A 8 -43.03 -46.26 -2.54
N THR A 9 -42.55 -46.70 -1.37
CA THR A 9 -42.63 -45.87 -0.13
C THR A 9 -41.37 -45.87 0.73
N ALA A 10 -40.28 -46.52 0.29
CA ALA A 10 -39.01 -46.52 1.03
C ALA A 10 -38.14 -45.26 0.80
N LEU A 11 -38.66 -44.23 0.12
CA LEU A 11 -37.85 -43.09 -0.33
C LEU A 11 -37.90 -41.87 0.60
N PHE A 12 -38.92 -41.70 1.46
CA PHE A 12 -39.09 -40.47 2.24
C PHE A 12 -39.58 -40.71 3.67
N SER A 13 -38.69 -41.20 4.56
CA SER A 13 -38.95 -41.13 6.00
C SER A 13 -38.65 -39.70 6.51
N PRO A 14 -39.56 -39.03 7.24
CA PRO A 14 -39.39 -37.65 7.71
C PRO A 14 -38.09 -37.41 8.48
N SER A 15 -37.62 -38.40 9.23
CA SER A 15 -36.36 -38.34 9.99
C SER A 15 -35.13 -38.25 9.09
N ARG A 16 -35.12 -38.95 7.94
CA ARG A 16 -34.02 -38.87 6.96
C ARG A 16 -33.97 -37.49 6.30
N ILE A 17 -35.13 -36.91 5.99
CA ILE A 17 -35.22 -35.56 5.43
C ILE A 17 -34.64 -34.54 6.43
N VAL A 18 -35.04 -34.60 7.71
CA VAL A 18 -34.52 -33.71 8.75
C VAL A 18 -33.00 -33.82 8.88
N ILE A 19 -32.44 -35.04 8.90
CA ILE A 19 -30.98 -35.25 9.00
C ILE A 19 -30.25 -34.66 7.79
N THR A 20 -30.77 -34.87 6.57
CA THR A 20 -30.14 -34.32 5.35
C THR A 20 -30.17 -32.79 5.33
N VAL A 21 -31.25 -32.16 5.81
CA VAL A 21 -31.37 -30.69 5.90
C VAL A 21 -30.36 -30.13 6.90
N ILE A 22 -30.24 -30.74 8.09
CA ILE A 22 -29.25 -30.31 9.09
C ILE A 22 -27.83 -30.43 8.55
N ALA A 23 -27.50 -31.56 7.91
CA ALA A 23 -26.18 -31.79 7.31
C ALA A 23 -25.86 -30.78 6.17
N ALA A 24 -26.87 -30.42 5.37
CA ALA A 24 -26.70 -29.40 4.33
C ALA A 24 -26.45 -28.01 4.92
N ILE A 25 -27.19 -27.62 5.96
CA ILE A 25 -27.03 -26.33 6.63
C ILE A 25 -25.65 -26.23 7.30
N THR A 26 -25.21 -27.28 8.00
CA THR A 26 -23.89 -27.29 8.64
C THR A 26 -22.76 -27.18 7.60
N ALA A 27 -22.87 -27.88 6.48
CA ALA A 27 -21.92 -27.77 5.36
C ALA A 27 -21.88 -26.34 4.80
N LEU A 28 -23.03 -25.71 4.56
CA LEU A 28 -23.11 -24.32 4.09
C LEU A 28 -22.48 -23.33 5.07
N ILE A 29 -22.71 -23.50 6.38
CA ILE A 29 -22.08 -22.67 7.41
C ILE A 29 -20.56 -22.82 7.37
N LEU A 30 -20.03 -24.05 7.32
CA LEU A 30 -18.59 -24.30 7.25
C LEU A 30 -17.96 -23.67 6.00
N ILE A 31 -18.61 -23.80 4.84
CA ILE A 31 -18.16 -23.16 3.59
C ILE A 31 -18.14 -21.64 3.75
N SER A 32 -19.20 -21.05 4.30
CA SER A 32 -19.28 -19.60 4.53
C SER A 32 -18.19 -19.08 5.46
N VAL A 33 -17.88 -19.83 6.53
CA VAL A 33 -16.82 -19.52 7.49
C VAL A 33 -15.45 -19.65 6.83
N ALA A 34 -15.21 -20.71 6.05
CA ALA A 34 -13.98 -20.89 5.29
C ALA A 34 -13.73 -19.73 4.30
N ILE A 35 -14.75 -19.34 3.53
CA ILE A 35 -14.69 -18.19 2.62
C ILE A 35 -14.36 -16.91 3.37
N ARG A 36 -15.02 -16.64 4.51
CA ARG A 36 -14.74 -15.47 5.36
C ARG A 36 -13.32 -15.49 5.91
N GLN A 37 -12.84 -16.63 6.39
CA GLN A 37 -11.46 -16.78 6.89
C GLN A 37 -10.42 -16.56 5.78
N MET A 38 -10.65 -17.12 4.60
CA MET A 38 -9.78 -16.93 3.44
C MET A 38 -9.74 -15.45 3.01
N ASN A 39 -10.90 -14.78 2.97
CA ASN A 39 -10.98 -13.36 2.67
C ASN A 39 -10.27 -12.51 3.74
N LYS A 40 -10.42 -12.83 5.03
CA LYS A 40 -9.72 -12.15 6.12
C LYS A 40 -8.20 -12.33 6.01
N LYS A 41 -7.72 -13.55 5.76
CA LYS A 41 -6.28 -13.85 5.60
C LYS A 41 -5.69 -13.20 4.35
N LYS A 42 -6.42 -13.19 3.24
CA LYS A 42 -6.04 -12.50 2.00
C LYS A 42 -5.95 -10.99 2.22
N ASN A 43 -6.93 -10.41 2.93
CA ASN A 43 -6.95 -8.99 3.24
C ASN A 43 -5.79 -8.60 4.18
N GLN A 44 -5.52 -9.44 5.19
CA GLN A 44 -4.42 -9.21 6.12
C GLN A 44 -3.05 -9.30 5.43
N LYS A 45 -2.88 -10.23 4.49
CA LYS A 45 -1.67 -10.29 3.64
C LYS A 45 -1.56 -9.07 2.71
N SER A 46 -2.65 -8.54 2.16
CA SER A 46 -2.59 -7.34 1.32
C SER A 46 -2.25 -6.07 2.10
N LEU A 47 -2.50 -6.06 3.42
CA LEU A 47 -2.17 -4.96 4.33
C LEU A 47 -0.73 -5.02 4.88
N ALA A 48 0.00 -6.12 4.65
CA ALA A 48 1.37 -6.24 5.12
C ALA A 48 2.26 -5.27 4.33
N TRP A 49 2.71 -4.21 4.98
CA TRP A 49 3.66 -3.27 4.42
C TRP A 49 5.05 -3.89 4.39
N LYS A 50 5.73 -3.73 3.26
CA LYS A 50 7.10 -4.19 3.07
C LYS A 50 8.00 -3.00 2.82
N LEU A 51 8.93 -2.74 3.75
CA LEU A 51 10.04 -1.83 3.55
C LEU A 51 11.16 -2.56 2.77
N THR A 52 11.60 -1.96 1.67
CA THR A 52 12.77 -2.39 0.90
C THR A 52 13.74 -1.23 0.79
N ALA A 53 14.95 -1.40 1.33
CA ALA A 53 15.94 -0.34 1.42
C ALA A 53 17.12 -0.57 0.45
N PHE A 54 17.65 0.50 -0.14
CA PHE A 54 18.86 0.46 -0.98
C PHE A 54 20.15 0.67 -0.16
N ARG A 55 20.01 0.93 1.14
CA ARG A 55 21.06 1.02 2.15
C ARG A 55 20.52 0.56 3.50
N LYS A 56 21.39 0.45 4.51
CA LYS A 56 20.95 0.26 5.89
C LYS A 56 20.08 1.46 6.33
N LEU A 57 18.88 1.17 6.80
CA LEU A 57 17.97 2.12 7.44
C LEU A 57 17.71 1.62 8.85
N ASP A 58 17.77 2.53 9.82
CA ASP A 58 17.59 2.21 11.24
C ASP A 58 16.15 2.56 11.70
N PHE A 59 15.17 2.36 10.82
CA PHE A 59 13.73 2.56 11.06
C PHE A 59 12.92 1.55 10.25
N LYS A 60 11.65 1.38 10.60
CA LYS A 60 10.73 0.37 10.04
C LYS A 60 9.64 1.01 9.17
N SER A 61 8.83 0.16 8.54
CA SER A 61 7.65 0.61 7.78
C SER A 61 6.67 1.38 8.66
N GLU A 62 6.51 1.00 9.92
CA GLU A 62 5.54 1.61 10.84
C GLU A 62 5.89 3.08 11.10
N ASP A 63 7.18 3.39 11.31
CA ASP A 63 7.69 4.75 11.52
C ASP A 63 7.37 5.66 10.31
N VAL A 64 7.50 5.12 9.09
CA VAL A 64 7.14 5.83 7.85
C VAL A 64 5.64 6.09 7.78
N LEU A 65 4.82 5.11 8.13
CA LEU A 65 3.36 5.21 8.04
C LEU A 65 2.79 6.19 9.06
N GLU A 66 3.38 6.28 10.25
CA GLU A 66 3.00 7.26 11.26
C GLU A 66 3.19 8.71 10.77
N CYS A 67 4.09 8.92 9.81
CA CYS A 67 4.34 10.23 9.23
C CYS A 67 3.32 10.65 8.15
N LEU A 68 2.42 9.77 7.70
CA LEU A 68 1.44 10.04 6.63
C LEU A 68 0.22 10.82 7.12
N LYS A 69 0.46 11.99 7.72
CA LYS A 69 -0.56 12.89 8.26
C LYS A 69 -0.63 14.17 7.43
N GLU A 70 -1.76 14.88 7.46
CA GLU A 70 -1.96 16.05 6.60
C GLU A 70 -1.03 17.20 6.96
N GLU A 71 -0.75 17.38 8.24
CA GLU A 71 0.20 18.35 8.78
C GLU A 71 1.65 18.13 8.31
N ASN A 72 1.98 16.92 7.88
CA ASN A 72 3.31 16.57 7.39
C ASN A 72 3.47 16.78 5.88
N ILE A 73 2.44 17.24 5.17
CA ILE A 73 2.52 17.41 3.71
C ILE A 73 3.40 18.61 3.36
N ILE A 74 4.44 18.34 2.57
CA ILE A 74 5.38 19.35 2.05
C ILE A 74 5.24 19.57 0.55
N GLY A 75 4.40 18.79 -0.14
CA GLY A 75 4.11 18.99 -1.56
C GLY A 75 2.93 18.17 -2.05
N LYS A 76 2.13 18.74 -2.95
CA LYS A 76 1.02 18.06 -3.65
C LYS A 76 1.14 18.38 -5.14
N GLY A 77 1.00 17.37 -6.01
CA GLY A 77 1.06 17.57 -7.46
C GLY A 77 0.58 16.35 -8.25
N GLY A 78 0.67 16.41 -9.58
CA GLY A 78 0.17 15.33 -10.47
C GLY A 78 0.86 13.98 -10.27
N ALA A 79 2.09 13.97 -9.74
CA ALA A 79 2.84 12.75 -9.44
C ALA A 79 2.53 12.17 -8.06
N GLY A 80 1.82 12.88 -7.19
CA GLY A 80 1.50 12.41 -5.84
C GLY A 80 1.57 13.46 -4.74
N ILE A 81 1.59 12.96 -3.51
CA ILE A 81 1.74 13.76 -2.29
C ILE A 81 3.08 13.43 -1.67
N VAL A 82 3.81 14.46 -1.23
CA VAL A 82 5.07 14.32 -0.52
C VAL A 82 4.87 14.75 0.93
N TYR A 83 5.25 13.86 1.85
CA TYR A 83 5.21 14.10 3.28
C TYR A 83 6.65 14.24 3.80
N ARG A 84 6.88 15.08 4.81
CA ARG A 84 8.08 15.04 5.63
C ARG A 84 7.87 14.01 6.75
N GLY A 85 8.83 13.12 6.95
CA GLY A 85 8.83 12.19 8.08
C GLY A 85 10.13 12.31 8.85
N SER A 86 10.03 12.48 10.17
CA SER A 86 11.18 12.46 11.08
C SER A 86 11.28 11.07 11.68
N MET A 87 12.33 10.34 11.32
CA MET A 87 12.54 8.96 11.76
C MET A 87 13.09 8.92 13.20
N PRO A 88 12.94 7.79 13.94
CA PRO A 88 13.41 7.67 15.33
C PRO A 88 14.91 7.95 15.56
N ASN A 89 15.72 7.82 14.51
CA ASN A 89 17.15 8.12 14.51
C ASN A 89 17.46 9.61 14.18
N ASN A 90 16.46 10.50 14.25
CA ASN A 90 16.55 11.92 13.90
C ASN A 90 16.93 12.18 12.44
N VAL A 91 16.71 11.22 11.54
CA VAL A 91 16.88 11.42 10.10
C VAL A 91 15.55 11.84 9.49
N ASP A 92 15.55 12.99 8.81
CA ASP A 92 14.40 13.43 8.02
C ASP A 92 14.38 12.77 6.64
N VAL A 93 13.19 12.32 6.25
CA VAL A 93 12.90 11.63 5.00
C VAL A 93 11.75 12.33 4.28
N ALA A 94 11.86 12.47 2.96
CA ALA A 94 10.73 12.85 2.11
C ALA A 94 10.01 11.58 1.63
N ILE A 95 8.75 11.41 2.02
CA ILE A 95 7.93 10.24 1.70
C ILE A 95 7.00 10.62 0.55
N LYS A 96 7.30 10.18 -0.67
CA LYS A 96 6.48 10.42 -1.85
C LYS A 96 5.48 9.28 -2.02
N ARG A 97 4.21 9.58 -1.78
CA ARG A 97 3.09 8.70 -2.08
C ARG A 97 2.63 8.94 -3.51
N LEU A 98 2.80 7.94 -4.38
CA LEU A 98 2.36 8.02 -5.77
C LEU A 98 0.82 7.99 -5.85
N VAL A 99 0.25 8.69 -6.84
CA VAL A 99 -1.19 8.64 -7.12
C VAL A 99 -1.54 7.26 -7.68
N GLY A 100 -2.68 6.69 -7.28
CA GLY A 100 -3.20 5.45 -7.85
C GLY A 100 -2.93 4.21 -7.01
N ARG A 101 -3.75 3.17 -7.21
CA ARG A 101 -3.54 1.88 -6.56
C ARG A 101 -2.42 1.13 -7.26
N GLY A 102 -1.51 0.50 -6.50
CA GLY A 102 -0.54 -0.48 -7.01
C GLY A 102 -1.14 -1.72 -7.70
N THR A 103 -2.47 -1.75 -7.93
CA THR A 103 -3.24 -2.85 -8.53
C THR A 103 -3.82 -2.53 -9.92
N GLY A 104 -3.46 -1.40 -10.55
CA GLY A 104 -3.88 -1.02 -11.91
C GLY A 104 -2.89 -1.41 -13.02
N ARG A 105 -3.21 -1.07 -14.29
CA ARG A 105 -2.37 -1.32 -15.49
C ARG A 105 -1.09 -0.45 -15.55
N SER A 106 -0.96 0.56 -14.70
CA SER A 106 0.19 1.45 -14.62
C SER A 106 0.60 1.60 -13.16
N ASP A 107 1.88 1.39 -12.86
CA ASP A 107 2.47 1.53 -11.53
C ASP A 107 2.87 2.99 -11.22
N HIS A 108 2.42 3.92 -12.06
CA HIS A 108 2.66 5.37 -11.94
C HIS A 108 4.14 5.74 -11.84
N GLY A 109 4.99 5.01 -12.57
CA GLY A 109 6.43 5.27 -12.63
C GLY A 109 7.21 4.72 -11.44
N PHE A 110 6.56 3.98 -10.53
CA PHE A 110 7.20 3.37 -9.37
C PHE A 110 8.41 2.50 -9.73
N THR A 111 8.24 1.58 -10.69
CA THR A 111 9.33 0.70 -11.14
C THR A 111 10.42 1.48 -11.83
N ALA A 112 10.07 2.48 -12.64
CA ALA A 112 11.03 3.34 -13.33
C ALA A 112 11.89 4.14 -12.33
N GLU A 113 11.27 4.74 -11.31
CA GLU A 113 11.98 5.45 -10.24
C GLU A 113 12.89 4.50 -9.46
N ILE A 114 12.42 3.31 -9.09
CA ILE A 114 13.25 2.31 -8.39
C ILE A 114 14.45 1.86 -9.22
N GLN A 115 14.25 1.49 -10.49
CA GLN A 115 15.31 0.95 -11.34
C GLN A 115 16.40 1.98 -11.66
N THR A 116 15.99 3.25 -11.76
CA THR A 116 16.87 4.36 -12.10
C THR A 116 17.51 4.94 -10.84
N LEU A 117 16.69 5.49 -9.93
CA LEU A 117 17.18 6.22 -8.76
C LEU A 117 17.65 5.31 -7.64
N GLY A 118 17.22 4.04 -7.60
CA GLY A 118 17.74 3.07 -6.65
C GLY A 118 19.22 2.72 -6.84
N ARG A 119 19.78 2.99 -8.03
CA ARG A 119 21.19 2.72 -8.37
C ARG A 119 22.06 3.98 -8.44
N ILE A 120 21.44 5.15 -8.62
CA ILE A 120 22.17 6.41 -8.78
C ILE A 120 22.63 6.93 -7.41
N ARG A 121 23.92 7.27 -7.32
CA ARG A 121 24.52 7.98 -6.19
C ARG A 121 25.32 9.16 -6.72
N HIS A 122 24.71 10.34 -6.70
CA HIS A 122 25.33 11.55 -7.21
C HIS A 122 25.02 12.76 -6.33
N ARG A 123 25.94 13.71 -6.22
CA ARG A 123 25.83 14.89 -5.33
C ARG A 123 24.71 15.87 -5.70
N HIS A 124 24.24 15.83 -6.95
CA HIS A 124 23.22 16.72 -7.49
C HIS A 124 21.88 16.02 -7.79
N ILE A 125 21.72 14.76 -7.38
CA ILE A 125 20.48 14.00 -7.56
C ILE A 125 19.99 13.59 -6.17
N VAL A 126 18.76 13.96 -5.85
CA VAL A 126 18.14 13.59 -4.57
C VAL A 126 18.08 12.07 -4.48
N ARG A 127 18.65 11.55 -3.40
CA ARG A 127 18.91 10.12 -3.29
C ARG A 127 17.67 9.36 -2.80
N LEU A 128 17.34 8.29 -3.51
CA LEU A 128 16.33 7.33 -3.09
C LEU A 128 16.92 6.40 -2.00
N LEU A 129 16.28 6.37 -0.83
CA LEU A 129 16.65 5.54 0.32
C LEU A 129 16.13 4.11 0.19
N GLY A 130 14.93 4.00 -0.35
CA GLY A 130 14.14 2.77 -0.38
C GLY A 130 12.69 3.08 -0.72
N TYR A 131 11.84 2.09 -0.49
CA TYR A 131 10.40 2.22 -0.67
C TYR A 131 9.65 1.36 0.34
N VAL A 132 8.43 1.79 0.68
CA VAL A 132 7.47 1.02 1.46
C VAL A 132 6.27 0.75 0.58
N ALA A 133 5.96 -0.52 0.35
CA ALA A 133 4.86 -0.90 -0.52
C ALA A 133 3.96 -1.93 0.16
N ASN A 134 2.66 -1.83 -0.13
CA ASN A 134 1.70 -2.91 0.10
C ASN A 134 0.97 -3.19 -1.23
N LYS A 135 -0.10 -3.99 -1.20
CA LYS A 135 -0.82 -4.33 -2.44
C LYS A 135 -1.39 -3.08 -3.14
N ASP A 136 -1.81 -2.08 -2.39
CA ASP A 136 -2.60 -0.96 -2.90
C ASP A 136 -1.83 0.35 -2.98
N THR A 137 -0.70 0.52 -2.30
CA THR A 137 0.01 1.79 -2.17
C THR A 137 1.52 1.59 -2.25
N ASN A 138 2.15 2.48 -3.01
CA ASN A 138 3.59 2.59 -3.15
C ASN A 138 4.07 3.92 -2.55
N LEU A 139 5.04 3.84 -1.63
CA LEU A 139 5.70 4.99 -1.01
C LEU A 139 7.18 4.94 -1.37
N LEU A 140 7.71 6.04 -1.90
CA LEU A 140 9.14 6.21 -2.15
C LEU A 140 9.76 7.05 -1.03
N LEU A 141 10.91 6.61 -0.53
CA LEU A 141 11.61 7.27 0.56
C LEU A 141 12.84 7.99 0.01
N TYR A 142 12.90 9.30 0.11
CA TYR A 142 13.99 10.14 -0.36
C TYR A 142 14.71 10.84 0.79
N GLU A 143 15.97 11.22 0.59
CA GLU A 143 16.61 12.21 1.47
C GLU A 143 15.77 13.50 1.50
N TYR A 144 15.50 14.01 2.69
CA TYR A 144 14.78 15.27 2.84
C TYR A 144 15.65 16.46 2.42
N MET A 145 15.05 17.40 1.68
CA MET A 145 15.71 18.62 1.22
C MET A 145 15.23 19.79 2.07
N PRO A 146 16.03 20.30 3.03
CA PRO A 146 15.58 21.32 3.99
C PRO A 146 15.26 22.67 3.35
N ASN A 147 15.83 22.96 2.19
CA ASN A 147 15.61 24.21 1.45
C ASN A 147 14.39 24.13 0.51
N GLY A 148 13.63 23.04 0.54
CA GLY A 148 12.43 22.87 -0.27
C GLY A 148 12.74 22.79 -1.76
N SER A 149 11.73 23.13 -2.57
CA SER A 149 11.85 23.12 -4.03
C SER A 149 12.40 24.44 -4.56
N LEU A 150 13.10 24.39 -5.71
CA LEU A 150 13.53 25.60 -6.39
C LEU A 150 12.34 26.49 -6.79
N GLY A 151 11.20 25.90 -7.16
CA GLY A 151 9.98 26.64 -7.48
C GLY A 151 9.47 27.46 -6.30
N GLU A 152 9.50 26.90 -5.09
CA GLU A 152 9.16 27.62 -3.86
C GLU A 152 10.17 28.73 -3.56
N LEU A 153 11.46 28.49 -3.81
CA LEU A 153 12.49 29.49 -3.58
C LEU A 153 12.43 30.66 -4.57
N LEU A 154 11.99 30.40 -5.81
CA LEU A 154 11.85 31.41 -6.87
C LEU A 154 10.51 32.16 -6.81
N HIS A 155 9.42 31.48 -6.50
CA HIS A 155 8.06 32.00 -6.63
C HIS A 155 7.29 32.07 -5.31
N GLY A 156 7.85 31.55 -4.22
CA GLY A 156 7.23 31.60 -2.89
C GLY A 156 7.39 32.96 -2.21
N SER A 157 6.84 33.08 -1.00
CA SER A 157 6.92 34.30 -0.18
C SER A 157 8.34 34.72 0.19
N LYS A 158 9.32 33.82 0.04
CA LYS A 158 10.77 34.08 0.20
C LYS A 158 11.47 34.51 -1.09
N GLY A 159 10.73 34.68 -2.20
CA GLY A 159 11.19 34.87 -3.59
C GLY A 159 12.06 36.10 -3.89
N GLY A 160 12.48 36.87 -2.86
CA GLY A 160 13.45 37.94 -2.97
C GLY A 160 14.88 37.60 -2.51
N HIS A 161 15.13 36.38 -1.99
CA HIS A 161 16.41 36.05 -1.33
C HIS A 161 17.45 35.31 -2.19
N LEU A 162 17.14 34.97 -3.45
CA LEU A 162 18.14 34.47 -4.39
C LEU A 162 18.90 35.65 -5.01
N GLN A 163 19.81 36.22 -4.23
CA GLN A 163 20.81 37.19 -4.69
C GLN A 163 21.57 36.63 -5.91
N TRP A 164 22.02 37.51 -6.82
CA TRP A 164 22.62 37.12 -8.10
C TRP A 164 23.81 36.19 -7.94
N GLU A 165 24.57 36.34 -6.86
CA GLU A 165 25.73 35.53 -6.51
C GLU A 165 25.37 34.05 -6.26
N THR A 166 24.15 33.77 -5.79
CA THR A 166 23.64 32.41 -5.58
C THR A 166 23.19 31.77 -6.90
N ARG A 167 22.86 32.56 -7.93
CA ARG A 167 22.44 32.05 -9.25
C ARG A 167 23.61 31.63 -10.14
N HIS A 168 24.81 32.18 -9.89
CA HIS A 168 25.96 32.08 -10.80
C HIS A 168 27.07 31.12 -10.33
N ARG A 169 26.85 30.41 -9.22
CA ARG A 169 27.72 29.32 -8.72
C ARG A 169 27.22 27.96 -9.18
#